data_AF-M5RKV3-F1
#
_entry.id   AF-M5RKV3-F1
#
_cell.length_a   1.000
_cell.length_b   1.000
_cell.length_c   1.000
_cell.angle_alpha   90.00
_cell.angle_beta   90.00
_cell.angle_gamma   90.00
#
_symmetry.space_group_name_H-M   'P 1'
#
loop_
_entity.id
_entity.type
_entity.pdbx_description
1 polymer ?
#
loop_
_entity_poly.entity_id
_entity_poly.type
_entity_poly.pdbx_seq_one_letter_code
_entity_poly.pdbx_strand_id
1 'polypeptide(L)'
;MLGWGALGFAVIAAGMLWAVFDSFQTPEVTTDMVSTTDPSMQNASDVSRRFADNLPARVQQAVSGWNQLISANFAGDQACAECHEKEYQAHLRSGHSRTLTRIHDSPLASKLAEMRHYQDPRREQVFEFSQREDQFFVSDTANATGVAVPVTWLLGSGIHAQTPIAVDEATQSGVELRWSYYGSRDQVGMTPDHERFDDFAQGTIECFGRPMDTADIRACLGCHSTLTPPPSLPINEFVSGR
;
A
#
# COMPACT_ATOMS: atom_id res chain seq x y z
N MET A 1 2.28 66.31 30.93
CA MET A 1 1.45 67.06 29.96
C MET A 1 0.64 66.01 29.20
N LEU A 2 -0.59 65.67 29.65
CA LEU A 2 -1.90 66.21 29.21
C LEU A 2 -2.17 65.91 27.71
N GLY A 3 -3.25 65.27 27.23
CA GLY A 3 -4.58 64.86 27.75
C GLY A 3 -5.17 63.73 26.88
N TRP A 4 -6.14 62.91 27.33
CA TRP A 4 -7.62 63.11 27.44
C TRP A 4 -8.41 63.17 26.12
N GLY A 5 -9.42 62.30 25.99
CA GLY A 5 -10.52 62.32 25.00
C GLY A 5 -11.14 60.92 24.78
N ALA A 6 -12.05 60.45 25.65
CA ALA A 6 -13.53 60.51 25.55
C ALA A 6 -14.14 59.46 24.58
N LEU A 7 -14.73 58.37 25.09
CA LEU A 7 -16.16 58.17 25.47
C LEU A 7 -17.16 58.19 24.30
N GLY A 8 -17.78 57.04 24.05
CA GLY A 8 -18.95 56.88 23.19
C GLY A 8 -19.71 55.59 23.54
N PHE A 9 -20.67 55.71 24.46
CA PHE A 9 -21.71 54.73 24.75
C PHE A 9 -22.80 54.78 23.67
N ALA A 10 -23.32 53.62 23.26
CA ALA A 10 -24.69 53.48 22.79
C ALA A 10 -25.23 52.10 23.15
N VAL A 11 -26.34 52.09 23.89
CA VAL A 11 -27.09 50.92 24.35
C VAL A 11 -28.52 51.05 23.79
N ILE A 12 -29.17 49.90 23.64
CA ILE A 12 -30.63 49.61 23.67
C ILE A 12 -31.34 49.49 22.30
N ALA A 13 -31.76 48.25 21.99
CA ALA A 13 -33.16 47.81 21.84
C ALA A 13 -33.16 46.30 21.48
N ALA A 14 -33.55 45.35 22.34
CA ALA A 14 -34.90 44.99 22.79
C ALA A 14 -35.84 44.54 21.65
N GLY A 15 -36.22 43.25 21.64
CA GLY A 15 -37.27 42.74 20.75
C GLY A 15 -37.44 41.22 20.68
N MET A 16 -38.17 40.67 21.66
CA MET A 16 -39.13 39.53 21.65
C MET A 16 -38.87 38.28 20.77
N LEU A 17 -38.68 37.09 21.36
CA LEU A 17 -39.70 36.10 21.79
C LEU A 17 -40.51 35.46 20.64
N TRP A 18 -40.16 34.21 20.29
CA TRP A 18 -41.11 33.15 19.94
C TRP A 18 -40.54 31.79 20.35
N ALA A 19 -41.28 31.11 21.20
CA ALA A 19 -41.13 29.69 21.48
C ALA A 19 -41.85 28.90 20.39
N VAL A 20 -41.21 27.87 19.85
CA VAL A 20 -41.88 26.74 19.21
C VAL A 20 -41.29 25.48 19.83
N PHE A 21 -42.08 24.84 20.68
CA PHE A 21 -41.95 23.43 21.00
C PHE A 21 -42.35 22.67 19.74
N ASP A 22 -41.46 21.81 19.23
CA ASP A 22 -41.89 20.71 18.38
C ASP A 22 -41.11 19.44 18.72
N SER A 23 -41.86 18.51 19.32
CA SER A 23 -41.88 17.09 19.01
C SER A 23 -40.55 16.33 18.96
N PHE A 24 -40.29 15.64 20.07
CA PHE A 24 -39.46 14.44 20.15
C PHE A 24 -39.91 13.39 19.11
N GLN A 25 -39.04 13.08 18.16
CA GLN A 25 -38.98 11.77 17.50
C GLN A 25 -37.53 11.32 17.47
N THR A 26 -37.20 10.38 18.35
CA THR A 26 -35.95 9.60 18.26
C THR A 26 -36.06 8.66 17.06
N PRO A 27 -35.17 8.72 16.06
CA PRO A 27 -35.09 7.67 15.08
C PRO A 27 -34.53 6.41 15.76
N GLU A 28 -35.32 5.35 15.69
CA GLU A 28 -34.92 3.98 16.01
C GLU A 28 -33.80 3.60 15.03
N VAL A 29 -32.54 3.60 15.50
CA VAL A 29 -31.40 3.14 14.71
C VAL A 29 -31.42 1.62 14.73
N THR A 30 -32.03 1.04 13.72
CA THR A 30 -31.87 -0.38 13.38
C THR A 30 -30.40 -0.64 13.11
N THR A 31 -29.78 -1.48 13.95
CA THR A 31 -28.42 -1.98 13.72
C THR A 31 -28.48 -3.01 12.60
N ASP A 32 -28.57 -2.54 11.36
CA ASP A 32 -28.24 -3.37 10.21
C ASP A 32 -26.71 -3.49 10.18
N MET A 33 -26.22 -4.64 10.64
CA MET A 33 -24.85 -5.08 10.40
C MET A 33 -24.67 -5.31 8.90
N VAL A 34 -24.47 -4.22 8.17
CA VAL A 34 -23.89 -4.27 6.82
C VAL A 34 -22.42 -4.61 7.02
N SER A 35 -22.07 -5.87 6.73
CA SER A 35 -20.70 -6.28 6.48
C SER A 35 -20.15 -5.46 5.31
N THR A 36 -19.54 -4.32 5.62
CA THR A 36 -18.82 -3.50 4.65
C THR A 36 -17.53 -4.22 4.29
N THR A 37 -17.65 -5.21 3.41
CA THR A 37 -16.49 -5.70 2.68
C THR A 37 -16.08 -4.55 1.78
N ASP A 38 -14.94 -3.93 2.08
CA ASP A 38 -14.40 -2.80 1.33
C ASP A 38 -14.32 -3.16 -0.17
N PRO A 39 -14.97 -2.38 -1.08
CA PRO A 39 -14.92 -2.62 -2.52
C PRO A 39 -13.49 -2.67 -3.08
N SER A 40 -12.51 -2.04 -2.40
CA SER A 40 -11.10 -2.06 -2.80
C SER A 40 -10.46 -3.46 -2.74
N MET A 41 -10.98 -4.36 -1.88
CA MET A 41 -10.48 -5.74 -1.77
C MET A 41 -10.94 -6.65 -2.92
N GLN A 42 -11.99 -6.28 -3.66
CA GLN A 42 -12.59 -7.17 -4.67
C GLN A 42 -11.74 -7.22 -5.96
N ASN A 43 -11.20 -6.10 -6.43
CA ASN A 43 -10.44 -6.06 -7.68
C ASN A 43 -9.01 -6.62 -7.56
N ALA A 44 -8.35 -6.40 -6.43
CA ALA A 44 -7.03 -6.97 -6.12
C ALA A 44 -7.02 -8.50 -6.15
N SER A 45 -8.13 -9.10 -5.69
CA SER A 45 -8.33 -10.52 -5.72
C SER A 45 -8.48 -11.07 -7.14
N ASP A 46 -8.83 -10.25 -8.14
CA ASP A 46 -9.10 -10.71 -9.50
C ASP A 46 -7.84 -11.02 -10.32
N VAL A 47 -6.74 -10.29 -10.14
CA VAL A 47 -5.47 -10.59 -10.84
C VAL A 47 -4.82 -11.85 -10.24
N SER A 48 -4.73 -11.94 -8.91
CA SER A 48 -4.25 -13.15 -8.23
C SER A 48 -5.16 -14.36 -8.50
N ARG A 49 -6.49 -14.19 -8.56
CA ARG A 49 -7.43 -15.24 -8.99
C ARG A 49 -7.15 -15.69 -10.42
N ARG A 50 -6.98 -14.78 -11.38
CA ARG A 50 -6.71 -15.14 -12.79
C ARG A 50 -5.45 -16.00 -12.91
N PHE A 51 -4.40 -15.71 -12.13
CA PHE A 51 -3.23 -16.56 -12.08
C PHE A 51 -3.54 -17.91 -11.43
N ALA A 52 -4.17 -17.92 -10.26
CA ALA A 52 -4.54 -19.14 -9.53
C ALA A 52 -5.42 -20.09 -10.35
N ASP A 53 -6.37 -19.55 -11.11
CA ASP A 53 -7.30 -20.30 -11.97
C ASP A 53 -6.57 -20.98 -13.15
N ASN A 54 -5.42 -20.46 -13.56
CA ASN A 54 -4.58 -21.01 -14.63
C ASN A 54 -3.50 -21.99 -14.11
N LEU A 55 -3.41 -22.20 -12.80
CA LEU A 55 -2.46 -23.17 -12.24
C LEU A 55 -2.89 -24.62 -12.50
N PRO A 56 -1.95 -25.59 -12.54
CA PRO A 56 -2.31 -27.01 -12.58
C PRO A 56 -3.21 -27.39 -11.40
N ALA A 57 -4.19 -28.26 -11.61
CA ALA A 57 -5.18 -28.65 -10.59
C ALA A 57 -4.54 -29.10 -9.25
N ARG A 58 -3.39 -29.80 -9.29
CA ARG A 58 -2.65 -30.19 -8.08
C ARG A 58 -2.19 -28.98 -7.25
N VAL A 59 -1.79 -27.90 -7.93
CA VAL A 59 -1.30 -26.67 -7.30
C VAL A 59 -2.47 -25.90 -6.74
N GLN A 60 -3.59 -25.80 -7.47
CA GLN A 60 -4.82 -25.19 -6.97
C GLN A 60 -5.32 -25.89 -5.68
N GLN A 61 -5.26 -27.22 -5.63
CA GLN A 61 -5.62 -27.98 -4.43
C GLN A 61 -4.67 -27.67 -3.27
N ALA A 62 -3.36 -27.55 -3.53
CA ALA A 62 -2.38 -27.19 -2.53
C ALA A 62 -2.55 -25.74 -2.02
N VAL A 63 -2.88 -24.78 -2.90
CA VAL A 63 -3.25 -23.40 -2.53
C VAL A 63 -4.50 -23.39 -1.65
N SER A 64 -5.52 -24.17 -2.01
CA SER A 64 -6.74 -24.30 -1.19
C SER A 64 -6.43 -24.85 0.20
N GLY A 65 -5.60 -25.89 0.30
CA GLY A 65 -5.17 -26.45 1.58
C GLY A 65 -4.33 -25.46 2.40
N TRP A 66 -3.50 -24.67 1.75
CA TRP A 66 -2.73 -23.60 2.39
C TRP A 66 -3.63 -22.50 2.97
N ASN A 67 -4.62 -22.05 2.22
CA ASN A 67 -5.59 -21.06 2.68
C ASN A 67 -6.41 -21.57 3.88
N GLN A 68 -6.79 -22.86 3.87
CA GLN A 68 -7.43 -23.49 5.02
C GLN A 68 -6.53 -23.50 6.27
N LEU A 69 -5.23 -23.80 6.10
CA LEU A 69 -4.26 -23.73 7.20
C LEU A 69 -4.14 -22.30 7.75
N ILE A 70 -4.09 -21.30 6.88
CA ILE A 70 -4.04 -19.89 7.31
C ILE A 70 -5.29 -19.56 8.13
N SER A 71 -6.48 -19.74 7.56
CA SER A 71 -7.74 -19.38 8.22
C SER A 71 -7.97 -20.13 9.54
N ALA A 72 -7.45 -21.35 9.68
CA ALA A 72 -7.57 -22.13 10.91
C ALA A 72 -6.59 -21.72 12.02
N ASN A 73 -5.46 -21.09 11.67
CA ASN A 73 -4.36 -20.84 12.63
C ASN A 73 -4.02 -19.36 12.83
N PHE A 74 -4.51 -18.47 11.97
CA PHE A 74 -4.21 -17.04 11.99
C PHE A 74 -5.50 -16.23 11.91
N ALA A 75 -5.80 -15.46 12.96
CA ALA A 75 -7.05 -14.72 13.07
C ALA A 75 -7.04 -13.35 12.35
N GLY A 76 -5.88 -12.88 11.88
CA GLY A 76 -5.70 -11.51 11.40
C GLY A 76 -5.70 -10.48 12.53
N ASP A 77 -5.31 -9.24 12.24
CA ASP A 77 -5.30 -8.17 13.24
C ASP A 77 -6.71 -7.64 13.55
N GLN A 78 -7.62 -7.68 12.57
CA GLN A 78 -9.03 -7.27 12.72
C GLN A 78 -9.77 -8.06 13.82
N ALA A 79 -9.47 -9.34 13.99
CA ALA A 79 -10.07 -10.16 15.04
C ALA A 79 -9.73 -9.67 16.46
N CYS A 80 -8.67 -8.87 16.60
CA CYS A 80 -8.26 -8.29 17.88
C CYS A 80 -8.99 -6.98 18.20
N ALA A 81 -9.59 -6.30 17.20
CA ALA A 81 -10.08 -4.94 17.33
C ALA A 81 -11.22 -4.78 18.36
N GLU A 82 -12.18 -5.70 18.39
CA GLU A 82 -13.35 -5.60 19.27
C GLU A 82 -12.96 -5.55 20.76
N CYS A 83 -11.94 -6.31 21.16
CA CYS A 83 -11.47 -6.36 22.54
C CYS A 83 -10.30 -5.39 22.82
N HIS A 84 -9.50 -5.07 21.80
CA HIS A 84 -8.26 -4.29 21.92
C HIS A 84 -8.25 -3.07 21.00
N GLU A 85 -9.35 -2.32 20.96
CA GLU A 85 -9.54 -1.21 20.02
C GLU A 85 -8.41 -0.17 20.10
N LYS A 86 -7.96 0.20 21.31
CA LYS A 86 -6.91 1.23 21.46
C LYS A 86 -5.57 0.77 20.88
N GLU A 87 -5.19 -0.47 21.17
CA GLU A 87 -3.96 -1.09 20.68
C GLU A 87 -4.04 -1.32 19.17
N TYR A 88 -5.17 -1.82 18.67
CA TYR A 88 -5.43 -2.01 17.25
C TYR A 88 -5.29 -0.68 16.49
N GLN A 89 -5.95 0.38 16.94
CA GLN A 89 -5.83 1.71 16.32
C GLN A 89 -4.40 2.28 16.41
N ALA A 90 -3.70 2.05 17.51
CA ALA A 90 -2.29 2.43 17.64
C ALA A 90 -1.39 1.66 16.66
N HIS A 91 -1.64 0.35 16.50
CA HIS A 91 -0.95 -0.51 15.55
C HIS A 91 -1.17 -0.03 14.12
N LEU A 92 -2.41 0.23 13.71
CA LEU A 92 -2.74 0.71 12.36
C LEU A 92 -2.00 2.00 11.99
N ARG A 93 -1.82 2.93 12.94
CA ARG A 93 -1.07 4.17 12.70
C ARG A 93 0.44 3.98 12.71
N SER A 94 0.95 2.91 13.32
CA SER A 94 2.38 2.63 13.41
C SER A 94 2.99 2.29 12.05
N GLY A 95 4.32 2.36 11.97
CA GLY A 95 5.04 1.86 10.79
C GLY A 95 4.96 0.34 10.63
N HIS A 96 4.72 -0.40 11.70
CA HIS A 96 4.69 -1.86 11.70
C HIS A 96 3.52 -2.43 10.90
N SER A 97 2.36 -1.76 10.90
CA SER A 97 1.18 -2.20 10.14
C SER A 97 1.34 -2.08 8.62
N ARG A 98 2.40 -1.42 8.14
CA ARG A 98 2.64 -1.12 6.73
C ARG A 98 3.94 -1.71 6.18
N THR A 99 4.67 -2.50 6.98
CA THR A 99 5.99 -3.03 6.61
C THR A 99 5.98 -3.88 5.34
N LEU A 100 4.81 -4.44 5.00
CA LEU A 100 4.52 -5.07 3.73
C LEU A 100 3.12 -4.66 3.29
N THR A 101 2.99 -4.13 2.08
CA THR A 101 1.69 -3.72 1.53
C THR A 101 1.69 -3.98 0.03
N ARG A 102 0.59 -4.46 -0.55
CA ARG A 102 0.50 -4.51 -2.01
C ARG A 102 0.39 -3.10 -2.56
N ILE A 103 1.05 -2.82 -3.67
CA ILE A 103 1.10 -1.44 -4.17
C ILE A 103 -0.29 -0.89 -4.52
N HIS A 104 -1.21 -1.74 -4.98
CA HIS A 104 -2.59 -1.33 -5.28
C HIS A 104 -3.44 -1.05 -4.03
N ASP A 105 -3.10 -1.64 -2.88
CA ASP A 105 -3.74 -1.34 -1.60
C ASP A 105 -3.19 -0.04 -0.97
N SER A 106 -2.26 0.62 -1.64
CA SER A 106 -1.57 1.81 -1.14
C SER A 106 -1.92 3.05 -1.96
N PRO A 107 -2.20 4.20 -1.32
CA PRO A 107 -2.36 5.46 -2.03
C PRO A 107 -1.08 5.91 -2.76
N LEU A 108 0.06 5.27 -2.47
CA LEU A 108 1.33 5.56 -3.11
C LEU A 108 1.29 5.27 -4.63
N ALA A 109 0.52 4.28 -5.10
CA ALA A 109 0.42 3.99 -6.54
C ALA A 109 -0.07 5.20 -7.34
N SER A 110 -1.20 5.77 -6.92
CA SER A 110 -1.80 6.95 -7.56
C SER A 110 -0.89 8.16 -7.45
N LYS A 111 -0.27 8.36 -6.29
CA LYS A 111 0.68 9.46 -6.08
C LYS A 111 1.89 9.40 -7.02
N LEU A 112 2.45 8.22 -7.21
CA LEU A 112 3.58 8.04 -8.14
C LEU A 112 3.13 8.22 -9.59
N ALA A 113 1.95 7.72 -9.96
CA ALA A 113 1.40 7.95 -11.29
C ALA A 113 1.15 9.45 -11.59
N GLU A 114 0.74 10.23 -10.59
CA GLU A 114 0.63 11.69 -10.69
C GLU A 114 1.98 12.38 -10.81
N MET A 115 3.02 11.89 -10.12
CA MET A 115 4.40 12.37 -10.25
C MET A 115 4.99 12.10 -11.64
N ARG A 116 4.50 11.06 -12.33
CA ARG A 116 4.85 10.61 -13.69
C ARG A 116 6.25 10.07 -13.86
N HIS A 117 7.27 10.73 -13.32
CA HIS A 117 8.65 10.34 -13.56
C HIS A 117 9.58 10.60 -12.37
N TYR A 118 10.65 9.83 -12.32
CA TYR A 118 11.78 10.02 -11.43
C TYR A 118 13.10 9.92 -12.20
N GLN A 119 13.91 10.98 -12.14
CA GLN A 119 15.27 10.98 -12.66
C GLN A 119 16.20 10.34 -11.65
N ASP A 120 16.89 9.27 -12.05
CA ASP A 120 17.94 8.69 -11.24
C ASP A 120 19.10 9.69 -11.08
N PRO A 121 19.57 9.98 -9.84
CA PRO A 121 20.61 10.97 -9.61
C PRO A 121 22.01 10.49 -9.97
N ARG A 122 22.19 9.19 -10.26
CA ARG A 122 23.48 8.55 -10.52
C ARG A 122 23.56 7.91 -11.90
N ARG A 123 22.43 7.52 -12.48
CA ARG A 123 22.35 6.94 -13.84
C ARG A 123 21.68 7.92 -14.80
N GLU A 124 22.06 7.86 -16.07
CA GLU A 124 21.32 8.51 -17.16
C GLU A 124 20.02 7.74 -17.45
N GLN A 125 19.12 7.73 -16.45
CA GLN A 125 17.91 6.91 -16.45
C GLN A 125 16.73 7.70 -15.89
N VAL A 126 15.61 7.66 -16.61
CA VAL A 126 14.33 8.19 -16.15
C VAL A 126 13.35 7.04 -16.01
N PHE A 127 12.89 6.83 -14.78
CA PHE A 127 11.80 5.92 -14.48
C PHE A 127 10.48 6.63 -14.74
N GLU A 128 9.62 6.03 -15.53
CA GLU A 128 8.25 6.48 -15.74
C GLU A 128 7.28 5.63 -14.94
N PHE A 129 6.32 6.30 -14.31
CA PHE A 129 5.30 5.70 -13.48
C PHE A 129 3.97 5.78 -14.20
N SER A 130 3.29 4.66 -14.30
CA SER A 130 1.95 4.61 -14.85
C SER A 130 1.06 3.67 -14.07
N GLN A 131 -0.21 4.04 -13.98
CA GLN A 131 -1.25 3.19 -13.45
C GLN A 131 -2.22 2.89 -14.58
N ARG A 132 -2.50 1.61 -14.80
CA ARG A 132 -3.48 1.15 -15.80
C ARG A 132 -4.33 0.10 -15.12
N GLU A 133 -5.64 0.31 -15.12
CA GLU A 133 -6.56 -0.51 -14.32
C GLU A 133 -6.09 -0.52 -12.85
N ASP A 134 -5.99 -1.70 -12.23
CA ASP A 134 -5.56 -1.89 -10.84
C ASP A 134 -4.07 -2.27 -10.70
N GLN A 135 -3.27 -2.01 -11.75
CA GLN A 135 -1.85 -2.31 -11.77
C GLN A 135 -1.00 -1.04 -11.87
N PHE A 136 0.10 -1.03 -11.13
CA PHE A 136 1.11 0.00 -11.18
C PHE A 136 2.34 -0.53 -11.93
N PHE A 137 2.81 0.24 -12.91
CA PHE A 137 3.90 -0.11 -13.79
C PHE A 137 5.02 0.92 -13.71
N VAL A 138 6.24 0.42 -13.84
CA VAL A 138 7.46 1.22 -13.98
C VAL A 138 8.11 0.89 -15.31
N SER A 139 8.46 1.90 -16.10
CA SER A 139 9.27 1.74 -17.32
C SER A 139 10.55 2.55 -17.25
N ASP A 140 11.58 2.11 -17.97
CA ASP A 140 12.79 2.90 -18.22
C ASP A 140 12.81 3.32 -19.68
N THR A 141 12.84 4.64 -19.91
CA THR A 141 12.76 5.22 -21.25
C THR A 141 14.05 5.06 -22.06
N ALA A 142 15.20 4.92 -21.40
CA ALA A 142 16.52 4.97 -22.03
C ALA A 142 17.15 3.59 -22.22
N ASN A 143 17.11 2.71 -21.21
CA ASN A 143 17.90 1.48 -21.22
C ASN A 143 17.07 0.20 -21.29
N ALA A 144 15.74 0.29 -21.19
CA ALA A 144 14.81 -0.82 -21.37
C ALA A 144 13.56 -0.38 -22.14
N THR A 145 13.76 0.36 -23.24
CA THR A 145 12.68 0.95 -24.03
C THR A 145 11.64 -0.10 -24.44
N GLY A 146 10.37 0.17 -24.12
CA GLY A 146 9.26 -0.73 -24.40
C GLY A 146 9.02 -1.81 -23.35
N VAL A 147 9.86 -1.90 -22.31
CA VAL A 147 9.67 -2.79 -21.17
C VAL A 147 9.06 -2.00 -20.01
N ALA A 148 7.96 -2.53 -19.45
CA ALA A 148 7.35 -2.03 -18.23
C ALA A 148 7.22 -3.19 -17.24
N VAL A 149 7.67 -2.98 -15.99
CA VAL A 149 7.58 -3.98 -14.93
C VAL A 149 6.38 -3.69 -14.03
N PRO A 150 5.48 -4.66 -13.79
CA PRO A 150 4.40 -4.51 -12.83
C PRO A 150 4.96 -4.59 -11.42
N VAL A 151 4.73 -3.55 -10.62
CA VAL A 151 5.12 -3.55 -9.21
C VAL A 151 4.05 -4.27 -8.40
N THR A 152 4.48 -5.12 -7.47
CA THR A 152 3.57 -5.97 -6.70
C THR A 152 3.53 -5.55 -5.23
N TRP A 153 4.68 -5.31 -4.62
CA TRP A 153 4.82 -5.06 -3.18
C TRP A 153 5.52 -3.74 -2.88
N LEU A 154 5.20 -3.18 -1.71
CA LEU A 154 5.91 -2.11 -1.04
C LEU A 154 6.44 -2.65 0.28
N LEU A 155 7.75 -2.55 0.51
CA LEU A 155 8.41 -2.94 1.76
C LEU A 155 8.88 -1.70 2.51
N GLY A 156 8.68 -1.69 3.82
CA GLY A 156 9.07 -0.59 4.71
C GLY A 156 7.88 0.12 5.33
N SER A 157 8.13 0.98 6.32
CA SER A 157 7.11 1.47 7.25
C SER A 157 6.10 2.47 6.68
N GLY A 158 6.33 3.01 5.49
CA GLY A 158 5.58 4.15 4.93
C GLY A 158 5.88 5.49 5.60
N ILE A 159 6.37 5.48 6.84
CA ILE A 159 6.76 6.69 7.58
C ILE A 159 8.13 7.18 7.12
N HIS A 160 9.10 6.26 7.03
CA HIS A 160 10.47 6.60 6.64
C HIS A 160 10.69 6.39 5.16
N ALA A 161 10.50 5.14 4.70
CA ALA A 161 10.65 4.76 3.32
C ALA A 161 9.73 3.59 2.98
N GLN A 162 9.33 3.50 1.72
CA GLN A 162 8.78 2.31 1.09
C GLN A 162 9.56 2.02 -0.19
N THR A 163 10.16 0.84 -0.24
CA THR A 163 10.88 0.32 -1.39
C THR A 163 9.97 -0.62 -2.16
N PRO A 164 9.68 -0.35 -3.44
CA PRO A 164 8.87 -1.24 -4.24
C PRO A 164 9.64 -2.47 -4.71
N ILE A 165 8.93 -3.59 -4.78
CA ILE A 165 9.42 -4.84 -5.38
C ILE A 165 8.45 -5.22 -6.51
N ALA A 166 9.01 -5.51 -7.67
CA ALA A 166 8.28 -6.14 -8.77
C ALA A 166 8.59 -7.64 -8.76
N VAL A 167 7.54 -8.47 -8.69
CA VAL A 167 7.65 -9.94 -8.70
C VAL A 167 6.97 -10.46 -9.94
N ASP A 168 7.70 -11.23 -10.74
CA ASP A 168 7.16 -11.97 -11.86
C ASP A 168 6.50 -13.26 -11.34
N GLU A 169 5.21 -13.43 -11.62
CA GLU A 169 4.43 -14.55 -11.07
C GLU A 169 4.79 -15.89 -11.72
N ALA A 170 5.29 -15.90 -12.95
CA ALA A 170 5.59 -17.15 -13.65
C ALA A 170 6.93 -17.74 -13.15
N THR A 171 7.93 -16.89 -13.01
CA THR A 171 9.30 -17.25 -12.62
C THR A 171 9.51 -17.18 -11.12
N GLN A 172 8.63 -16.49 -10.38
CA GLN A 172 8.77 -16.26 -8.94
C GLN A 172 10.07 -15.51 -8.59
N SER A 173 10.63 -14.79 -9.56
CA SER A 173 11.80 -13.93 -9.43
C SER A 173 11.36 -12.48 -9.58
N GLY A 174 12.26 -11.52 -9.38
CA GLY A 174 11.86 -10.12 -9.42
C GLY A 174 13.00 -9.14 -9.36
N VAL A 175 12.66 -7.92 -8.95
CA VAL A 175 13.59 -6.82 -8.77
C VAL A 175 13.13 -5.95 -7.62
N GLU A 176 14.07 -5.64 -6.72
CA GLU A 176 13.93 -4.53 -5.79
C GLU A 176 14.26 -3.24 -6.54
N LEU A 177 13.30 -2.31 -6.61
CA LEU A 177 13.47 -1.13 -7.45
C LEU A 177 14.54 -0.19 -6.91
N ARG A 178 15.22 0.47 -7.86
CA ARG A 178 16.32 1.40 -7.60
C ARG A 178 15.95 2.65 -6.82
N TRP A 179 14.66 2.91 -6.69
CA TRP A 179 14.12 4.05 -5.99
C TRP A 179 13.17 3.61 -4.88
N SER A 180 13.12 4.42 -3.84
CA SER A 180 12.22 4.31 -2.71
C SER A 180 11.45 5.61 -2.55
N TYR A 181 10.23 5.53 -2.06
CA TYR A 181 9.47 6.70 -1.67
C TYR A 181 9.71 7.01 -0.19
N TYR A 182 10.18 8.22 0.12
CA TYR A 182 10.54 8.66 1.46
C TYR A 182 9.42 9.50 2.07
N GLY A 183 8.54 8.85 2.84
CA GLY A 183 7.31 9.45 3.39
C GLY A 183 7.53 10.75 4.16
N SER A 184 8.54 10.80 5.03
CA SER A 184 8.86 11.99 5.84
C SER A 184 9.23 13.25 5.04
N ARG A 185 9.69 13.09 3.79
CA ARG A 185 10.10 14.18 2.90
C ARG A 185 9.17 14.35 1.70
N ASP A 186 8.19 13.47 1.56
CA ASP A 186 7.31 13.41 0.41
C ASP A 186 8.06 13.45 -0.93
N GLN A 187 9.02 12.54 -1.10
CA GLN A 187 9.84 12.49 -2.32
C GLN A 187 10.25 11.07 -2.68
N VAL A 188 10.47 10.85 -3.97
CA VAL A 188 11.21 9.69 -4.46
C VAL A 188 12.70 9.96 -4.35
N GLY A 189 13.48 8.95 -3.99
CA GLY A 189 14.93 8.99 -3.98
C GLY A 189 15.52 7.61 -4.21
N MET A 190 16.83 7.52 -4.36
CA MET A 190 17.52 6.24 -4.54
C MET A 190 17.26 5.33 -3.33
N THR A 191 16.98 4.05 -3.59
CA THR A 191 16.87 3.02 -2.56
C THR A 191 18.20 2.92 -1.81
N PRO A 192 18.21 2.84 -0.47
CA PRO A 192 19.45 2.68 0.27
C PRO A 192 20.23 1.48 -0.25
N ASP A 193 21.56 1.62 -0.30
CA ASP A 193 22.48 0.56 -0.72
C ASP A 193 22.46 0.23 -2.22
N HIS A 194 21.71 0.98 -3.03
CA HIS A 194 21.64 0.77 -4.48
C HIS A 194 22.76 1.47 -5.27
N GLU A 195 23.60 2.27 -4.63
CA GLU A 195 24.84 2.80 -5.24
C GLU A 195 25.78 1.71 -5.76
N ARG A 196 25.68 0.48 -5.24
CA ARG A 196 26.46 -0.68 -5.70
C ARG A 196 26.00 -1.23 -7.05
N PHE A 197 24.84 -0.80 -7.54
CA PHE A 197 24.28 -1.23 -8.82
C PHE A 197 24.43 -0.12 -9.87
N ASP A 198 25.43 0.77 -9.80
CA ASP A 198 25.56 1.79 -10.84
C ASP A 198 25.81 1.20 -12.23
N ASP A 199 26.54 0.08 -12.30
CA ASP A 199 26.73 -0.72 -13.50
C ASP A 199 25.61 -1.75 -13.65
N PHE A 200 25.08 -1.91 -14.86
CA PHE A 200 24.00 -2.85 -15.18
C PHE A 200 24.03 -3.26 -16.65
N ALA A 201 23.50 -4.44 -16.96
CA ALA A 201 23.28 -4.87 -18.33
C ALA A 201 22.03 -4.20 -18.92
N GLN A 202 22.21 -3.37 -19.96
CA GLN A 202 21.10 -2.74 -20.69
C GLN A 202 20.16 -3.80 -21.29
N GLY A 203 18.86 -3.47 -21.36
CA GLY A 203 17.83 -4.38 -21.85
C GLY A 203 17.50 -5.54 -20.93
N THR A 204 18.01 -5.55 -19.69
CA THR A 204 17.73 -6.59 -18.68
C THR A 204 16.94 -6.04 -17.49
N ILE A 205 16.55 -6.92 -16.56
CA ILE A 205 15.86 -6.51 -15.33
C ILE A 205 16.74 -5.63 -14.42
N GLU A 206 18.06 -5.67 -14.56
CA GLU A 206 19.02 -4.85 -13.81
C GLU A 206 18.86 -3.34 -14.08
N CYS A 207 18.25 -2.98 -15.23
CA CYS A 207 17.85 -1.61 -15.49
C CYS A 207 16.97 -1.08 -14.34
N PHE A 208 16.10 -1.90 -13.77
CA PHE A 208 15.10 -1.46 -12.79
C PHE A 208 15.61 -1.41 -11.34
N GLY A 209 16.73 -2.08 -11.02
CA GLY A 209 17.27 -2.15 -9.67
C GLY A 209 18.03 -3.44 -9.41
N ARG A 210 17.95 -3.97 -8.19
CA ARG A 210 18.63 -5.20 -7.78
C ARG A 210 17.82 -6.43 -8.22
N PRO A 211 18.32 -7.27 -9.14
CA PRO A 211 17.65 -8.54 -9.47
C PRO A 211 17.55 -9.41 -8.23
N MET A 212 16.43 -10.11 -8.10
CA MET A 212 16.14 -10.99 -6.99
C MET A 212 15.69 -12.34 -7.52
N ASP A 213 16.32 -13.41 -7.06
CA ASP A 213 15.82 -14.75 -7.33
C ASP A 213 14.64 -15.11 -6.40
N THR A 214 14.09 -16.32 -6.56
CA THR A 214 12.98 -16.79 -5.73
C THR A 214 13.35 -16.89 -4.25
N ALA A 215 14.60 -17.21 -3.91
CA ALA A 215 15.04 -17.29 -2.52
C ALA A 215 15.13 -15.88 -1.90
N ASP A 216 15.66 -14.91 -2.65
CA ASP A 216 15.71 -13.50 -2.24
C ASP A 216 14.30 -12.94 -1.94
N ILE A 217 13.34 -13.13 -2.86
CA ILE A 217 11.97 -12.63 -2.67
C ILE A 217 11.35 -13.25 -1.42
N ARG A 218 11.51 -14.57 -1.24
CA ARG A 218 10.96 -15.27 -0.06
C ARG A 218 11.62 -14.81 1.24
N ALA A 219 12.92 -14.54 1.24
CA ALA A 219 13.62 -14.04 2.41
C ALA A 219 13.08 -12.66 2.82
N CYS A 220 12.90 -11.75 1.86
CA CYS A 220 12.32 -10.43 2.09
C CYS A 220 10.89 -10.52 2.60
N LEU A 221 10.01 -11.24 1.89
CA LEU A 221 8.60 -11.32 2.25
C LEU A 221 8.37 -12.13 3.53
N GLY A 222 9.23 -13.11 3.84
CA GLY A 222 9.13 -13.91 5.06
C GLY A 222 9.52 -13.20 6.33
N CYS A 223 10.42 -12.22 6.27
CA CYS A 223 10.68 -11.36 7.43
C CYS A 223 9.60 -10.30 7.64
N HIS A 224 8.80 -10.01 6.59
CA HIS A 224 7.84 -8.90 6.57
C HIS A 224 6.37 -9.34 6.56
N SER A 225 6.11 -10.64 6.69
CA SER A 225 4.77 -11.22 6.80
C SER A 225 4.72 -12.22 7.95
N THR A 226 3.53 -12.47 8.46
CA THR A 226 3.32 -13.49 9.50
C THR A 226 3.58 -14.90 8.98
N LEU A 227 3.27 -15.13 7.70
CA LEU A 227 3.41 -16.44 7.07
C LEU A 227 3.62 -16.29 5.57
N THR A 228 4.54 -17.08 5.03
CA THR A 228 4.77 -17.18 3.58
C THR A 228 4.32 -18.52 3.04
N PRO A 229 3.76 -18.59 1.82
CA PRO A 229 3.54 -19.87 1.16
C PRO A 229 4.81 -20.72 1.12
N PRO A 230 4.74 -22.06 1.26
CA PRO A 230 5.91 -22.92 1.11
C PRO A 230 6.52 -22.81 -0.30
N PRO A 231 7.77 -23.27 -0.51
CA PRO A 231 8.44 -23.22 -1.82
C PRO A 231 7.67 -23.86 -2.98
N SER A 232 6.78 -24.81 -2.69
CA SER A 232 5.94 -25.50 -3.68
C SER A 232 4.74 -24.68 -4.16
N LEU A 233 4.45 -23.53 -3.53
CA LEU A 233 3.33 -22.65 -3.86
C LEU A 233 3.80 -21.28 -4.36
N PRO A 234 3.01 -20.61 -5.23
CA PRO A 234 3.32 -19.26 -5.67
C PRO A 234 3.40 -18.28 -4.49
N ILE A 235 4.33 -17.35 -4.59
CA ILE A 235 4.61 -16.26 -3.65
C ILE A 235 3.40 -15.34 -3.55
N ASN A 236 2.70 -15.03 -4.64
CA ASN A 236 1.60 -14.05 -4.61
C ASN A 236 0.33 -14.52 -3.88
N GLU A 237 0.28 -15.74 -3.38
CA GLU A 237 -0.76 -16.27 -2.50
C GLU A 237 -0.57 -15.86 -1.02
N PHE A 238 0.02 -14.68 -0.76
CA PHE A 238 0.06 -14.13 0.59
C PHE A 238 -1.33 -13.65 0.99
N VAL A 239 -1.78 -14.08 2.16
CA VAL A 239 -2.82 -13.39 2.90
C VAL A 239 -2.13 -12.25 3.67
N SER A 240 -2.26 -11.02 3.17
CA SER A 240 -2.07 -9.84 4.02
C SER A 240 -3.14 -9.93 5.10
N GLY A 241 -2.76 -10.24 6.34
CA GLY A 241 -3.68 -10.47 7.46
C GLY A 241 -4.35 -9.21 8.00
N ARG A 242 -4.82 -8.35 7.11
CA ARG A 242 -5.75 -7.25 7.39
C ARG A 242 -7.18 -7.70 7.13
#